data_AF-A0A6C0NEE1-F1
#
_entry.id   AF-A0A6C0NEE1-F1
#
_cell.length_a   1.000
_cell.length_b   1.000
_cell.length_c   1.000
_cell.angle_alpha   90.00
_cell.angle_beta   90.00
_cell.angle_gamma   90.00
#
_symmetry.space_group_name_H-M   'P 1'
#
loop_
_entity.id
_entity.type
_entity.pdbx_description
1 polymer ?
#
loop_
_entity_poly.entity_id
_entity_poly.type
_entity_poly.pdbx_seq_one_letter_code
_entity_poly.pdbx_strand_id
1 'polypeptide(L)'
;MRIENVEIYSDQSNMPVVRHPGRKFPGLLVQGDTLHALCVQTAVALSDSPAAVDELRDLHGTLLAMLEHYKSVLDEHQISLPFAETPDA
;
A
#
# COMPACT_ATOMS: atom_id res chain seq x y z
N MET A 1 -15.34 -18.94 7.45
CA MET A 1 -15.37 -17.87 6.44
C MET A 1 -16.54 -16.95 6.76
N ARG A 2 -16.30 -15.64 6.95
CA ARG A 2 -17.35 -14.61 7.10
C ARG A 2 -17.37 -13.81 5.81
N ILE A 3 -18.57 -13.47 5.33
CA ILE A 3 -18.75 -12.68 4.09
C ILE A 3 -19.45 -11.39 4.47
N GLU A 4 -18.89 -10.26 4.04
CA GLU A 4 -19.51 -8.94 4.18
C GLU A 4 -19.35 -8.16 2.87
N ASN A 5 -20.28 -7.25 2.64
CA ASN A 5 -20.17 -6.30 1.53
C ASN A 5 -19.15 -5.23 1.91
N VAL A 6 -18.26 -4.91 0.96
CA VAL A 6 -17.27 -3.84 1.11
C VAL A 6 -17.57 -2.73 0.10
N GLU A 7 -17.19 -1.51 0.43
CA GLU A 7 -17.20 -0.41 -0.52
C GLU A 7 -15.91 -0.45 -1.33
N ILE A 8 -16.00 -0.37 -2.66
CA ILE A 8 -14.86 -0.38 -3.58
C ILE A 8 -14.72 1.03 -4.14
N TYR A 9 -13.59 1.66 -3.88
CA TYR A 9 -13.27 3.01 -4.35
C TYR A 9 -12.42 3.01 -5.61
N SER A 10 -11.57 1.98 -5.76
CA SER A 10 -10.83 1.70 -6.99
C SER A 10 -10.56 0.20 -7.10
N ASP A 11 -10.78 -0.33 -8.30
CA ASP A 11 -10.43 -1.69 -8.73
C ASP A 11 -9.49 -1.68 -9.95
N GLN A 12 -9.00 -0.50 -10.34
CA GLN A 12 -8.23 -0.30 -11.58
C GLN A 12 -6.74 -0.69 -11.46
N SER A 13 -6.36 -1.42 -10.43
CA SER A 13 -4.99 -1.88 -10.21
C SER A 13 -4.97 -3.22 -9.45
N ASN A 14 -3.82 -3.89 -9.39
CA ASN A 14 -3.60 -5.03 -8.48
C ASN A 14 -3.69 -4.63 -6.99
N MET A 15 -4.04 -3.38 -6.68
CA MET A 15 -4.09 -2.83 -5.33
C MET A 15 -5.43 -2.12 -5.11
N PRO A 16 -6.56 -2.86 -5.04
CA PRO A 16 -7.86 -2.25 -4.82
C PRO A 16 -7.91 -1.42 -3.54
N VAL A 17 -8.59 -0.28 -3.59
CA VAL A 17 -8.88 0.52 -2.40
C VAL A 17 -10.30 0.20 -1.94
N VAL A 18 -10.41 -0.41 -0.77
CA VAL A 18 -11.69 -0.92 -0.23
C VAL A 18 -11.92 -0.48 1.20
N ARG A 19 -13.17 -0.23 1.57
CA ARG A 19 -13.55 0.01 2.98
C ARG A 19 -14.37 -1.17 3.51
N HIS A 20 -13.78 -1.87 4.47
CA HIS A 20 -14.47 -2.89 5.23
C HIS A 20 -15.53 -2.24 6.14
N PRO A 21 -16.71 -2.86 6.35
CA PRO A 21 -17.69 -2.39 7.31
C PRO A 21 -17.07 -2.07 8.69
N GLY A 22 -17.43 -0.91 9.24
CA GLY A 22 -16.95 -0.45 10.55
C GLY A 22 -15.58 0.24 10.54
N ARG A 23 -14.90 0.38 9.39
CA ARG A 23 -13.70 1.21 9.26
C ARG A 23 -14.07 2.62 8.82
N LYS A 24 -13.43 3.62 9.45
CA LYS A 24 -13.61 5.04 9.08
C LYS A 24 -13.00 5.36 7.72
N PHE A 25 -11.78 4.89 7.50
CA PHE A 25 -11.02 5.10 6.27
C PHE A 25 -10.98 3.79 5.46
N PRO A 26 -11.01 3.88 4.12
CA PRO A 26 -10.68 2.75 3.27
C PRO A 26 -9.22 2.32 3.49
N GLY A 27 -8.88 1.13 3.03
CA GLY A 27 -7.51 0.63 3.01
C GLY A 27 -7.16 0.08 1.64
N LEU A 28 -5.86 -0.06 1.40
CA LEU A 28 -5.33 -0.74 0.22
C LEU A 28 -5.34 -2.25 0.47
N LEU A 29 -5.91 -3.02 -0.44
CA LEU A 29 -5.83 -4.47 -0.41
C LEU A 29 -4.48 -4.92 -1.00
N VAL A 30 -3.67 -5.61 -0.18
CA VAL A 30 -2.41 -6.23 -0.62
C VAL A 30 -2.62 -7.73 -0.71
N GLN A 31 -2.42 -8.30 -1.90
CA GLN A 31 -2.54 -9.74 -2.13
C GLN A 31 -1.39 -10.50 -1.43
N GLY A 32 -1.63 -11.77 -1.07
CA GLY A 32 -0.67 -12.54 -0.27
C GLY A 32 0.67 -12.80 -0.96
N ASP A 33 0.69 -12.92 -2.28
CA ASP A 33 1.89 -13.05 -3.10
C ASP A 33 2.69 -11.74 -3.16
N THR A 34 2.02 -10.60 -3.33
CA THR A 34 2.65 -9.28 -3.26
C THR A 34 3.22 -9.03 -1.88
N LEU A 35 2.46 -9.33 -0.81
CA LEU A 35 2.94 -9.25 0.57
C LEU A 35 4.18 -10.12 0.78
N HIS A 36 4.17 -11.36 0.29
CA HIS A 36 5.32 -12.25 0.38
C HIS A 36 6.54 -11.69 -0.37
N ALA A 37 6.36 -11.16 -1.58
CA ALA A 37 7.43 -10.55 -2.36
C ALA A 37 8.07 -9.36 -1.63
N LEU A 38 7.26 -8.47 -1.05
CA LEU A 38 7.75 -7.35 -0.23
C LEU A 38 8.56 -7.84 0.98
N CYS A 39 8.13 -8.91 1.65
CA CYS A 39 8.87 -9.50 2.77
C CYS A 39 10.23 -10.08 2.33
N VAL A 40 10.27 -10.79 1.19
CA VAL A 40 11.53 -11.33 0.64
C VAL A 40 12.48 -10.20 0.27
N GLN A 41 11.99 -9.17 -0.40
CA GLN A 41 12.79 -8.00 -0.78
C GLN A 41 13.35 -7.29 0.45
N THR A 42 12.51 -7.09 1.48
CA THR A 42 12.94 -6.51 2.76
C THR A 42 14.04 -7.35 3.42
N ALA A 43 13.95 -8.68 3.38
CA ALA A 43 14.98 -9.55 3.94
C ALA A 43 16.34 -9.40 3.23
N VAL A 44 16.34 -9.20 1.91
CA VAL A 44 17.57 -8.91 1.15
C VAL A 44 18.11 -7.52 1.50
N ALA A 45 17.23 -6.51 1.59
CA ALA A 45 17.59 -5.16 1.98
C ALA A 45 18.17 -5.05 3.41
N LEU A 46 17.81 -5.97 4.30
CA LEU A 46 18.35 -6.06 5.67
C LEU A 46 19.66 -6.86 5.76
N SER A 47 20.09 -7.49 4.66
CA SER A 47 21.36 -8.23 4.63
C SER A 47 22.54 -7.30 4.39
N ASP A 48 23.75 -7.71 4.77
CA ASP A 48 24.99 -6.94 4.50
C ASP A 48 25.51 -7.15 3.07
N SER A 49 24.57 -7.26 2.11
CA SER A 49 24.82 -7.51 0.70
C SER A 49 25.09 -6.20 -0.04
N PRO A 50 25.97 -6.18 -1.06
CA PRO A 50 26.10 -5.04 -1.96
C PRO A 50 24.78 -4.61 -2.62
N ALA A 51 23.81 -5.52 -2.74
CA ALA A 51 22.49 -5.25 -3.31
C ALA A 51 21.50 -4.61 -2.33
N ALA A 52 21.82 -4.54 -1.03
CA ALA A 52 20.87 -4.14 0.01
C ALA A 52 20.28 -2.74 -0.20
N VAL A 53 21.12 -1.79 -0.64
CA VAL A 53 20.70 -0.40 -0.90
C VAL A 53 19.75 -0.32 -2.10
N ASP A 54 20.02 -1.09 -3.16
CA ASP A 54 19.19 -1.09 -4.35
C ASP A 54 17.84 -1.75 -4.07
N GLU A 55 17.83 -2.87 -3.35
CA GLU A 55 16.59 -3.53 -2.92
C GLU A 55 15.76 -2.65 -1.98
N LEU A 56 16.40 -1.89 -1.08
CA LEU A 56 15.70 -0.94 -0.23
C LEU A 56 15.09 0.20 -1.05
N ARG A 57 15.79 0.67 -2.09
CA ARG A 57 15.29 1.73 -2.99
C ARG A 57 14.08 1.24 -3.78
N ASP A 58 14.14 0.02 -4.31
CA ASP A 58 13.05 -0.59 -5.07
C ASP A 58 11.83 -0.87 -4.18
N LEU A 59 12.06 -1.35 -2.95
CA LEU A 59 11.02 -1.51 -1.94
C LEU A 59 10.36 -0.17 -1.61
N HIS A 60 11.16 0.88 -1.35
CA HIS A 60 10.66 2.21 -1.08
C HIS A 60 9.82 2.75 -2.25
N GLY A 61 10.30 2.61 -3.48
CA GLY A 61 9.56 3.01 -4.68
C GLY A 61 8.22 2.29 -4.82
N THR A 62 8.19 0.99 -4.53
CA THR A 62 6.96 0.20 -4.55
C THR A 62 5.95 0.68 -3.50
N LEU A 63 6.41 0.92 -2.27
CA LEU A 63 5.57 1.43 -1.18
C LEU A 63 5.08 2.86 -1.46
N LEU A 64 5.90 3.70 -2.07
CA LEU A 64 5.53 5.06 -2.46
C LEU A 64 4.45 5.03 -3.55
N ALA A 65 4.62 4.21 -4.60
CA ALA A 65 3.61 4.05 -5.64
C ALA A 65 2.27 3.53 -5.08
N MET A 66 2.30 2.59 -4.13
CA MET A 66 1.11 2.14 -3.38
C MET A 66 0.43 3.29 -2.64
N LEU A 67 1.22 4.11 -1.96
CA LEU A 67 0.73 5.25 -1.18
C LEU A 67 0.15 6.36 -2.07
N GLU A 68 0.82 6.69 -3.18
CA GLU A 68 0.35 7.67 -4.16
C GLU A 68 -0.97 7.25 -4.80
N HIS A 69 -1.09 5.98 -5.18
CA HIS A 69 -2.36 5.43 -5.67
C HIS A 69 -3.47 5.58 -4.62
N TYR A 70 -3.21 5.19 -3.38
CA TYR A 70 -4.17 5.35 -2.27
C TYR A 70 -4.57 6.82 -2.09
N LYS A 71 -3.62 7.76 -2.06
CA LYS A 71 -3.88 9.21 -1.94
C LYS A 71 -4.77 9.71 -3.08
N SER A 72 -4.45 9.35 -4.33
CA SER A 72 -5.23 9.75 -5.51
C SER A 72 -6.67 9.26 -5.44
N VAL A 73 -6.90 8.02 -4.99
CA VAL A 73 -8.25 7.48 -4.84
C VAL A 73 -9.00 8.20 -3.71
N LEU A 74 -8.35 8.51 -2.60
CA LEU A 74 -8.97 9.27 -1.52
C LEU A 74 -9.38 10.68 -1.97
N ASP A 75 -8.52 11.35 -2.74
CA ASP A 75 -8.80 12.68 -3.28
C ASP A 75 -9.98 12.66 -4.26
N GLU A 76 -10.02 11.69 -5.18
CA GLU A 76 -11.13 11.50 -6.13
C GLU A 76 -12.49 11.37 -5.43
N HIS A 77 -12.52 10.68 -4.29
CA HIS A 77 -13.72 10.45 -3.49
C HIS A 77 -13.90 11.45 -2.34
N GLN A 78 -13.10 12.51 -2.29
CA GLN A 78 -13.16 13.58 -1.28
C GLN A 78 -13.01 13.08 0.18
N ILE A 79 -12.22 12.04 0.38
CA ILE A 79 -11.93 11.45 1.69
C ILE A 79 -10.62 12.03 2.22
N SER A 80 -10.63 12.56 3.44
CA SER A 80 -9.41 13.07 4.08
C SER A 80 -8.40 11.94 4.33
N LEU A 81 -7.11 12.27 4.23
CA LEU A 81 -6.03 11.34 4.52
C LEU A 81 -6.06 10.88 5.99
N PRO A 82 -5.80 9.59 6.28
CA PRO A 82 -5.75 9.07 7.65
C PRO A 82 -4.42 9.35 8.38
N PHE A 83 -3.53 10.13 7.76
CA PHE A 83 -2.20 10.49 8.27
C PHE A 83 -1.88 11.94 7.89
N ALA A 84 -0.93 12.56 8.59
CA ALA A 84 -0.38 13.84 8.18
C ALA A 84 0.65 13.63 7.07
N GLU A 85 0.64 14.48 6.05
CA GLU A 85 1.77 14.57 5.13
C GLU A 85 2.89 15.32 5.82
N THR A 86 3.92 14.60 6.27
CA THR A 86 5.24 15.20 6.44
C THR A 86 5.85 15.36 5.05
N PRO A 87 6.35 16.56 4.66
CA PRO A 87 7.18 16.68 3.48
C PRO A 87 8.36 15.72 3.66
N ASP A 88 8.65 14.89 2.65
CA ASP A 88 9.73 13.90 2.69
C ASP A 88 11.03 14.53 3.23
N ALA A 89 11.64 13.87 4.21
CA ALA A 89 12.92 14.27 4.81
C ALA A 89 14.11 13.92 3.92
#